data_AF-E0WK24-F1
#
_entry.id   AF-E0WK24-F1
#
_cell.length_a   1.000
_cell.length_b   1.000
_cell.length_c   1.000
_cell.angle_alpha   90.00
_cell.angle_beta   90.00
_cell.angle_gamma   90.00
#
_symmetry.space_group_name_H-M   'P 1'
#
loop_
_entity.id
_entity.type
_entity.pdbx_description
1 polymer ?
#
loop_
_entity_poly.entity_id
_entity_poly.type
_entity_poly.pdbx_seq_one_letter_code
_entity_poly.pdbx_strand_id
1 'polypeptide(L)'
;MFKDSYRTTFSFLKPLLLLLGLFSLCIADGYISISPTWDEYTQNHKTYYFENGLDNFNKCQYKQAFQFFRKAQEHGIGLGNVYLAKMYLEGKG
;
A
#
# COMPACT_ATOMS: atom_id res chain seq x y z
N MET A 1 -10.77 -28.92 42.18
CA MET A 1 -10.75 -27.52 42.65
C MET A 1 -10.04 -26.55 41.69
N PHE A 2 -8.80 -26.81 41.25
CA PHE A 2 -8.11 -25.96 40.26
C PHE A 2 -8.74 -25.99 38.84
N LYS A 3 -9.35 -27.12 38.47
CA LYS A 3 -9.88 -27.35 37.12
C LYS A 3 -11.14 -26.55 36.80
N ASP A 4 -11.92 -26.25 37.82
CA ASP A 4 -13.17 -25.49 37.69
C ASP A 4 -12.90 -23.99 37.67
N SER A 5 -11.86 -23.56 38.41
CA SER A 5 -11.44 -22.15 38.47
C SER A 5 -11.00 -21.59 37.10
N TYR A 6 -10.25 -22.36 36.29
CA TYR A 6 -9.84 -21.91 34.95
C TYR A 6 -10.99 -21.90 33.93
N ARG A 7 -11.97 -22.83 34.06
CA ARG A 7 -13.13 -22.86 33.14
C ARG A 7 -14.04 -21.67 33.38
N THR A 8 -14.26 -21.34 34.64
CA THR A 8 -15.09 -20.21 35.06
C THR A 8 -14.45 -18.90 34.61
N THR A 9 -13.15 -18.69 34.88
CA THR A 9 -12.44 -17.48 34.42
C THR A 9 -12.36 -17.38 32.90
N PHE A 10 -12.14 -18.47 32.18
CA PHE A 10 -12.18 -18.49 30.72
C PHE A 10 -13.58 -18.22 30.16
N SER A 11 -14.64 -18.67 30.84
CA SER A 11 -16.03 -18.37 30.45
C SER A 11 -16.38 -16.89 30.58
N PHE A 12 -15.83 -16.20 31.58
CA PHE A 12 -15.99 -14.75 31.76
C PHE A 12 -15.14 -13.92 30.78
N LEU A 13 -13.99 -14.45 30.34
CA LEU A 13 -13.09 -13.76 29.41
C LEU A 13 -13.57 -13.82 27.94
N LYS A 14 -14.27 -14.89 27.56
CA LYS A 14 -14.82 -15.09 26.21
C LYS A 14 -15.65 -13.92 25.67
N PRO A 15 -16.67 -13.39 26.38
CA PRO A 15 -17.45 -12.26 25.88
C PRO A 15 -16.60 -10.98 25.75
N LEU A 16 -15.61 -10.78 26.62
CA LEU A 16 -14.69 -9.64 26.55
C LEU A 16 -13.79 -9.71 25.31
N LEU A 17 -13.26 -10.89 24.98
CA LEU A 17 -12.48 -11.12 23.76
C LEU A 17 -13.32 -10.92 22.48
N LEU A 18 -14.59 -11.34 22.50
CA LEU A 18 -15.52 -11.11 21.39
C LEU A 18 -15.83 -9.62 21.22
N LEU A 19 -16.03 -8.88 22.31
CA LEU A 19 -16.24 -7.42 22.30
C LEU A 19 -15.01 -6.67 21.75
N LEU A 20 -13.81 -7.07 22.15
CA LEU A 20 -12.56 -6.49 21.64
C LEU A 20 -12.35 -6.78 20.14
N GLY A 21 -12.71 -7.98 19.68
CA GLY A 21 -12.67 -8.34 18.26
C GLY A 21 -13.67 -7.55 17.39
N LEU A 22 -14.89 -7.32 17.91
CA LEU A 22 -15.91 -6.54 17.22
C LEU A 22 -15.57 -5.05 17.14
N PHE A 23 -14.91 -4.50 18.18
CA PHE A 23 -14.45 -3.11 18.15
C PHE A 23 -13.42 -2.85 17.04
N SER A 24 -12.55 -3.83 16.76
CA SER A 24 -11.61 -3.75 15.63
C SER A 24 -12.30 -3.79 14.26
N LEU A 25 -13.46 -4.46 14.14
CA LEU A 25 -14.22 -4.55 12.89
C LEU A 25 -15.03 -3.28 12.62
N CYS A 26 -15.61 -2.66 13.66
CA CYS A 26 -16.32 -1.38 13.54
C CYS A 26 -15.38 -0.22 13.14
N ILE A 27 -14.11 -0.27 13.53
CA ILE A 27 -13.11 0.71 13.09
C ILE A 27 -12.65 0.41 11.65
N ALA A 28 -12.66 -0.85 11.20
CA ALA A 28 -12.28 -1.22 9.83
C ALA A 28 -13.24 -0.67 8.77
N ASP A 29 -14.56 -0.77 8.99
CA ASP A 29 -15.55 -0.20 8.06
C ASP A 29 -15.61 1.34 8.14
N GLY A 30 -15.29 1.93 9.30
CA GLY A 30 -15.27 3.39 9.50
C GLY A 30 -14.00 4.10 9.01
N TYR A 31 -12.86 3.42 8.91
CA TYR A 31 -11.59 4.00 8.45
C TYR A 31 -11.38 3.93 6.93
N ILE A 32 -12.12 3.09 6.20
CA ILE A 32 -11.92 2.91 4.75
C ILE A 32 -12.66 3.98 3.90
N SER A 33 -13.44 4.87 4.52
CA SER A 33 -13.98 6.06 3.83
C SER A 33 -13.08 7.28 4.07
N ILE A 34 -11.81 7.20 3.69
CA ILE A 34 -11.05 8.43 3.41
C ILE A 34 -11.71 9.06 2.18
N SER A 35 -12.17 10.31 2.30
CA SER A 35 -12.87 11.06 1.24
C SER A 35 -12.36 10.74 -0.17
N PRO A 36 -13.23 10.50 -1.17
CA PRO A 36 -12.83 10.18 -2.54
C PRO A 36 -11.86 11.21 -3.14
N THR A 37 -11.85 12.44 -2.63
CA THR A 37 -10.93 13.50 -3.02
C THR A 37 -9.47 13.21 -2.66
N TRP A 38 -9.21 12.57 -1.52
CA TRP A 38 -7.85 12.16 -1.13
C TRP A 38 -7.45 10.90 -1.88
N ASP A 39 -8.38 10.01 -2.21
CA ASP A 39 -8.11 8.81 -3.00
C ASP A 39 -7.69 9.20 -4.42
N GLU A 40 -8.41 10.12 -5.06
CA GLU A 40 -8.06 10.68 -6.36
C GLU A 40 -6.75 11.49 -6.32
N TYR A 41 -6.54 12.37 -5.34
CA TYR A 41 -5.30 13.14 -5.21
C TYR A 41 -4.08 12.24 -4.98
N THR A 42 -4.22 11.24 -4.11
CA THR A 42 -3.16 10.27 -3.81
C THR A 42 -2.89 9.37 -5.01
N GLN A 43 -3.93 9.01 -5.77
CA GLN A 43 -3.80 8.22 -6.99
C GLN A 43 -3.13 9.02 -8.11
N ASN A 44 -3.54 10.27 -8.35
CA ASN A 44 -2.91 11.15 -9.33
C ASN A 44 -1.44 11.44 -8.99
N HIS A 45 -1.11 11.66 -7.71
CA HIS A 45 0.28 11.83 -7.30
C HIS A 45 1.09 10.54 -7.45
N LYS A 46 0.49 9.36 -7.20
CA LYS A 46 1.14 8.07 -7.45
C LYS A 46 1.38 7.84 -8.96
N THR A 47 0.48 8.23 -9.84
CA THR A 47 0.68 7.98 -11.27
C THR A 47 1.63 8.97 -11.94
N TYR A 48 1.74 10.20 -11.43
CA TYR A 48 2.59 11.27 -12.00
C TYR A 48 4.02 10.83 -12.34
N TYR A 49 4.75 10.22 -11.39
CA TYR A 49 6.14 9.83 -11.64
C TYR A 49 6.25 8.75 -12.70
N PHE A 50 5.32 7.79 -12.70
CA PHE A 50 5.33 6.70 -13.67
C PHE A 50 4.98 7.19 -15.08
N GLU A 51 3.95 8.03 -15.21
CA GLU A 51 3.52 8.61 -16.48
C GLU A 51 4.60 9.50 -17.10
N ASN A 52 5.22 10.37 -16.31
CA ASN A 52 6.34 11.17 -16.80
C ASN A 52 7.53 10.30 -17.20
N GLY A 53 7.83 9.25 -16.44
CA GLY A 53 8.87 8.29 -16.81
C GLY A 53 8.59 7.63 -18.15
N LEU A 54 7.34 7.22 -18.39
CA LEU A 54 6.89 6.60 -19.63
C LEU A 54 6.95 7.57 -20.81
N ASP A 55 6.50 8.82 -20.65
CA ASP A 55 6.58 9.86 -21.67
C ASP A 55 8.05 10.13 -22.09
N ASN A 56 8.94 10.30 -21.11
CA ASN A 56 10.37 10.49 -21.38
C ASN A 56 10.99 9.24 -22.04
N PHE A 57 10.60 8.04 -21.62
CA PHE A 57 11.07 6.80 -22.24
C PHE A 57 10.67 6.72 -23.72
N ASN A 58 9.42 7.09 -24.04
CA ASN A 58 8.89 7.12 -25.40
C ASN A 58 9.55 8.20 -26.28
N LYS A 59 9.98 9.32 -25.67
CA LYS A 59 10.78 10.36 -26.31
C LYS A 59 12.28 10.04 -26.41
N CYS A 60 12.69 8.82 -26.03
CA CYS A 60 14.09 8.39 -25.95
C CYS A 60 14.96 9.22 -24.99
N GLN A 61 14.33 9.94 -24.04
CA GLN A 61 15.00 10.72 -23.00
C GLN A 61 15.33 9.83 -21.80
N TYR A 62 16.16 8.80 -22.04
CA TYR A 62 16.35 7.71 -21.08
C TYR A 62 16.88 8.16 -19.71
N LYS A 63 17.81 9.12 -19.66
CA LYS A 63 18.30 9.65 -18.38
C LYS A 63 17.20 10.26 -17.51
N GLN A 64 16.24 10.94 -18.13
CA GLN A 64 15.09 11.54 -17.42
C GLN A 64 14.09 10.47 -17.03
N ALA A 65 13.78 9.55 -17.95
CA ALA A 65 12.92 8.39 -17.69
C ALA A 65 13.41 7.58 -16.47
N PHE A 66 14.72 7.30 -16.40
CA PHE A 66 15.34 6.58 -15.29
C PHE A 66 15.07 7.27 -13.93
N GLN A 67 15.26 8.59 -13.87
CA GLN A 67 15.03 9.36 -12.65
C GLN A 67 13.56 9.32 -12.22
N PHE A 68 12.63 9.39 -13.17
CA PHE A 68 11.20 9.29 -12.89
C PHE A 68 10.81 7.88 -12.41
N PHE A 69 11.33 6.82 -13.03
CA PHE A 69 11.04 5.46 -12.59
C PHE A 69 11.65 5.13 -11.21
N ARG A 70 12.82 5.71 -10.88
CA ARG A 70 13.38 5.66 -9.52
C ARG A 70 12.44 6.28 -8.49
N LYS A 71 11.90 7.48 -8.76
CA LYS A 71 10.90 8.10 -7.88
C LYS A 71 9.63 7.26 -7.79
N ALA A 72 9.18 6.67 -8.90
CA ALA A 72 8.03 5.77 -8.89
C ALA A 72 8.27 4.56 -7.96
N GLN A 73 9.46 3.94 -8.01
CA GLN A 73 9.87 2.90 -7.07
C GLN A 73 9.87 3.40 -5.62
N GLU A 74 10.47 4.56 -5.34
CA GLU A 74 10.55 5.15 -3.99
C GLU A 74 9.17 5.40 -3.38
N HIS A 75 8.18 5.75 -4.22
CA HIS A 75 6.78 5.93 -3.81
C HIS A 75 5.93 4.65 -3.86
N GLY A 76 6.56 3.48 -4.06
CA GLY A 76 5.89 2.18 -4.01
C GLY A 76 5.06 1.83 -5.26
N ILE A 77 5.24 2.54 -6.37
CA ILE A 77 4.62 2.20 -7.65
C ILE A 77 5.44 1.07 -8.27
N GLY A 78 4.94 -0.17 -8.15
CA GLY A 78 5.64 -1.38 -8.59
C GLY A 78 6.08 -1.36 -10.06
N LEU A 79 5.34 -0.67 -10.93
CA LEU A 79 5.70 -0.50 -12.35
C LEU A 79 7.03 0.25 -12.54
N GLY A 80 7.45 1.09 -11.59
CA GLY A 80 8.76 1.75 -11.62
C GLY A 80 9.91 0.74 -11.63
N ASN A 81 9.85 -0.29 -10.78
CA ASN A 81 10.85 -1.37 -10.76
C ASN A 81 10.89 -2.15 -12.08
N VAL A 82 9.73 -2.42 -12.67
CA VAL A 82 9.63 -3.14 -13.96
C VAL A 82 10.33 -2.37 -15.07
N TYR A 83 10.10 -1.06 -15.15
CA TYR A 83 10.72 -0.23 -16.17
C TYR A 83 12.21 0.03 -15.92
N LEU A 84 12.65 0.15 -14.66
CA LEU A 84 14.08 0.19 -14.34
C LEU A 84 14.79 -1.10 -14.78
N ALA A 85 14.22 -2.26 -14.49
CA ALA A 85 14.75 -3.54 -14.95
C ALA A 85 14.85 -3.60 -16.48
N LYS A 86 13.80 -3.16 -17.19
CA LYS A 86 13.81 -3.04 -18.65
C LYS A 86 14.95 -2.14 -19.14
N MET A 87 15.14 -0.97 -18.52
CA MET A 87 16.20 -0.04 -18.90
C MET A 87 17.59 -0.64 -18.71
N TYR A 88 17.83 -1.38 -17.63
CA TYR A 88 19.11 -2.07 -17.43
C TYR A 88 19.33 -3.17 -18.46
N LEU A 89 18.30 -3.98 -18.77
CA LEU A 89 18.38 -5.01 -19.80
C LEU A 89 18.68 -4.44 -21.19
N GLU A 90 18.14 -3.26 -21.50
CA GLU A 90 18.34 -2.57 -22.76
C GLU A 90 19.60 -1.67 -22.78
N GLY A 91 20.36 -1.57 -21.68
CA GLY A 91 21.54 -0.71 -21.57
C GLY A 91 21.24 0.80 -21.62
N LYS A 92 20.03 1.20 -21.21
CA LYS A 92 19.51 2.58 -21.24
C LYS A 92 19.46 3.26 -19.87
N GLY A 93 19.78 2.53 -18.80
CA GLY A 93 19.75 2.98 -17.40
C GLY A 93 21.14 3.19 -16.82
#